data_AF-A0A061PEX4-F1
#
_entry.id   AF-A0A061PEX4-F1
#
_cell.length_a   1.000
_cell.length_b   1.000
_cell.length_c   1.000
_cell.angle_alpha   90.00
_cell.angle_beta   90.00
_cell.angle_gamma   90.00
#
_symmetry.space_group_name_H-M   'P 1'
#
loop_
_entity.id
_entity.type
_entity.pdbx_description
1 polymer ?
#
loop_
_entity_poly.entity_id
_entity_poly.type
_entity_poly.pdbx_seq_one_letter_code
_entity_poly.pdbx_strand_id
1 'polypeptide(L)'
;MLISQDRVLLFTDFRYIQQAEAQASDHAKLIEHKGGLLNEAVYQELRLIDGRVGVEGTLDLSTYNYFNREITNFQTDVIDASIMSIRKIKDPTEIANIREGIRLYDLAFEYILGFIKPGMSELEIGLELEYHMKKNGAEAIKANHVIASGERSSLPHGAASKRIVNKGEFIRK
;
A
#
# COMPACT_ATOMS: atom_id res chain seq x y z
N MET A 1 4.18 2.05 -14.69
CA MET A 1 4.73 3.37 -15.07
C MET A 1 6.08 3.15 -15.69
N LEU A 2 6.47 3.94 -16.70
CA LEU A 2 7.79 3.93 -17.31
C LEU A 2 8.38 5.33 -17.19
N ILE A 3 9.62 5.43 -16.69
CA ILE A 3 10.32 6.70 -16.48
C ILE A 3 11.66 6.64 -17.20
N SER A 4 11.91 7.60 -18.09
CA SER A 4 13.20 7.86 -18.72
C SER A 4 13.69 9.26 -18.35
N GLN A 5 14.84 9.67 -18.90
CA GLN A 5 15.37 11.03 -18.68
C GLN A 5 14.45 12.13 -19.21
N ASP A 6 13.69 11.83 -20.26
CA ASP A 6 12.91 12.78 -21.05
C ASP A 6 11.39 12.54 -20.99
N ARG A 7 10.93 11.37 -20.50
CA ARG A 7 9.53 10.98 -20.53
C ARG A 7 9.10 10.28 -19.24
N VAL A 8 7.87 10.58 -18.82
CA VAL A 8 7.15 9.85 -17.78
C VAL A 8 5.86 9.33 -18.39
N LEU A 9 5.67 8.01 -18.44
CA LEU A 9 4.51 7.37 -19.04
C LEU A 9 3.74 6.59 -17.97
N LEU A 10 2.47 6.94 -17.77
CA LEU A 10 1.56 6.24 -16.88
C LEU A 10 0.56 5.44 -17.71
N PHE A 11 0.73 4.12 -17.72
CA PHE A 11 -0.18 3.19 -18.38
C PHE A 11 -1.34 2.86 -17.45
N THR A 12 -2.56 2.95 -17.97
CA THR A 12 -3.78 2.61 -17.23
C THR A 12 -4.86 2.10 -18.19
N ASP A 13 -5.97 1.61 -17.67
CA ASP A 13 -7.14 1.24 -18.46
C ASP A 13 -8.30 2.21 -18.26
N PHE A 14 -9.34 2.06 -19.08
CA PHE A 14 -10.53 2.93 -19.09
C PHE A 14 -11.19 3.11 -17.71
N ARG A 15 -11.04 2.16 -16.78
CA ARG A 15 -11.66 2.23 -15.44
C ARG A 15 -11.02 3.32 -14.57
N TYR A 16 -9.75 3.63 -14.81
CA TYR A 16 -8.97 4.53 -13.98
C TYR A 16 -8.48 5.76 -14.75
N ILE A 17 -8.84 5.94 -16.02
CA ILE A 17 -8.33 7.05 -16.85
C ILE A 17 -8.66 8.41 -16.24
N GLN A 18 -9.90 8.63 -15.81
CA GLN A 18 -10.33 9.89 -15.18
C GLN A 18 -9.63 10.13 -13.84
N GLN A 19 -9.42 9.06 -13.05
CA GLN A 19 -8.67 9.18 -11.80
C GLN A 19 -7.20 9.51 -12.06
N ALA A 20 -6.59 8.88 -13.07
CA ALA A 20 -5.21 9.15 -13.46
C ALA A 20 -5.04 10.59 -13.96
N GLU A 21 -6.00 11.14 -14.71
CA GLU A 21 -6.01 12.56 -15.11
C GLU A 21 -6.02 13.51 -13.91
N ALA A 22 -6.73 13.15 -12.83
CA ALA A 22 -6.83 13.97 -11.64
C ALA A 22 -5.62 13.85 -10.68
N GLN A 23 -4.88 12.74 -10.74
CA GLN A 23 -3.87 12.40 -9.72
C GLN A 23 -2.43 12.29 -10.26
N ALA A 24 -2.26 12.09 -11.56
CA ALA A 24 -0.94 12.00 -12.15
C ALA A 24 -0.22 13.36 -12.11
N SER A 25 1.10 13.33 -12.03
CA SER A 25 1.92 14.53 -12.22
C SER A 25 1.67 15.11 -13.61
N ASP A 26 1.71 16.44 -13.74
CA ASP A 26 1.65 17.15 -15.03
C ASP A 26 2.74 16.70 -16.02
N HIS A 27 3.82 16.09 -15.52
CA HIS A 27 4.89 15.53 -16.34
C HIS A 27 4.58 14.13 -16.90
N ALA A 28 3.56 13.46 -16.37
CA ALA A 28 3.18 12.11 -16.76
C ALA A 28 2.20 12.13 -17.94
N LYS A 29 2.61 11.54 -19.06
CA LYS A 29 1.72 11.26 -20.18
C LYS A 29 0.91 9.98 -19.88
N LEU A 30 -0.42 10.11 -19.90
CA LEU A 30 -1.31 8.97 -19.74
C LEU A 30 -1.38 8.14 -21.03
N ILE A 31 -1.31 6.83 -20.88
CA ILE A 31 -1.48 5.86 -21.97
C ILE A 31 -2.60 4.89 -21.57
N GLU A 32 -3.73 4.98 -22.24
CA GLU A 32 -4.81 4.01 -22.10
C GLU A 32 -4.47 2.74 -22.90
N HIS A 33 -4.31 1.61 -22.23
CA HIS A 33 -4.18 0.31 -22.90
C HIS A 33 -5.56 -0.35 -23.02
N LYS A 34 -5.77 -1.10 -24.11
CA LYS A 34 -7.05 -1.77 -24.38
C LYS A 34 -7.02 -3.24 -23.93
N GLY A 35 -8.15 -3.75 -23.44
CA GLY A 35 -8.42 -5.20 -23.34
C GLY A 35 -7.41 -6.04 -22.54
N GLY A 36 -6.76 -5.47 -21.51
CA GLY A 36 -5.76 -6.19 -20.71
C GLY A 36 -4.36 -6.26 -21.33
N LEU A 37 -4.12 -5.57 -22.45
CA LEU A 37 -2.86 -5.56 -23.20
C LEU A 37 -1.82 -4.60 -22.60
N LEU A 38 -1.67 -4.61 -21.27
CA LEU A 38 -0.74 -3.73 -20.57
C LEU A 38 0.71 -4.05 -20.97
N ASN A 39 1.06 -5.34 -20.99
CA ASN A 39 2.41 -5.78 -21.31
C ASN A 39 2.79 -5.42 -22.75
N GLU A 40 1.86 -5.54 -23.69
CA GLU A 40 2.08 -5.13 -25.08
C GLU A 40 2.26 -3.62 -25.19
N ALA A 41 1.44 -2.81 -24.50
CA ALA A 41 1.58 -1.36 -24.50
C ALA A 41 2.93 -0.91 -23.92
N VAL A 42 3.36 -1.53 -22.81
CA VAL A 42 4.67 -1.28 -22.21
C VAL A 42 5.80 -1.75 -23.14
N TYR A 43 5.64 -2.91 -23.77
CA TYR A 43 6.59 -3.45 -24.75
C TYR A 43 6.83 -2.48 -25.92
N GLN A 44 5.78 -1.85 -26.45
CA GLN A 44 5.92 -0.89 -27.55
C GLN A 44 6.85 0.28 -27.21
N GLU A 45 6.89 0.70 -25.94
CA GLU A 45 7.77 1.76 -25.46
C GLU A 45 9.15 1.22 -25.07
N LEU A 46 9.21 0.07 -24.40
CA LEU A 46 10.48 -0.53 -23.94
C LEU A 46 11.39 -0.93 -25.10
N ARG A 47 10.84 -1.45 -26.21
CA ARG A 47 11.64 -1.84 -27.39
C ARG A 47 12.38 -0.67 -28.05
N LEU A 48 12.00 0.56 -27.75
CA LEU A 48 12.62 1.78 -28.27
C LEU A 48 13.79 2.25 -27.39
N ILE A 49 14.04 1.57 -26.27
CA ILE A 49 15.08 1.92 -25.30
C ILE A 49 16.30 1.03 -25.54
N ASP A 50 17.44 1.66 -25.81
CA ASP A 50 18.74 0.99 -25.83
C ASP A 50 19.45 1.24 -24.49
N GLY A 51 19.98 0.18 -23.87
CA GLY A 51 20.82 0.31 -22.66
C GLY A 51 20.31 -0.46 -21.44
N ARG A 52 20.04 0.25 -20.33
CA ARG A 52 19.68 -0.38 -19.04
C ARG A 52 18.32 0.09 -18.55
N VAL A 53 17.48 -0.85 -18.14
CA VAL A 53 16.14 -0.61 -17.59
C VAL A 53 16.10 -1.07 -16.13
N GLY A 54 15.79 -0.15 -15.22
CA GLY A 54 15.57 -0.47 -13.82
C GLY A 54 14.18 -1.07 -13.60
N VAL A 55 14.09 -2.16 -12.86
CA VAL A 55 12.83 -2.80 -12.44
C VAL A 55 12.77 -2.93 -10.93
N GLU A 56 11.59 -2.81 -10.34
CA GLU A 56 11.37 -3.14 -8.94
C GLU A 56 11.28 -4.66 -8.78
N GLY A 57 11.85 -5.22 -7.71
CA GLY A 57 11.86 -6.67 -7.45
C GLY A 57 10.49 -7.27 -7.17
N THR A 58 9.47 -6.42 -6.99
CA THR A 58 8.06 -6.82 -6.91
C THR A 58 7.45 -7.12 -8.28
N LEU A 59 8.18 -6.89 -9.39
CA LEU A 59 7.73 -7.25 -10.72
C LEU A 59 7.55 -8.77 -10.81
N ASP A 60 6.38 -9.21 -11.27
CA ASP A 60 6.09 -10.63 -11.43
C ASP A 60 7.05 -11.29 -12.43
N LEU A 61 7.52 -12.49 -12.07
CA LEU A 61 8.52 -13.23 -12.85
C LEU A 61 8.04 -13.52 -14.29
N SER A 62 6.74 -13.77 -14.50
CA SER A 62 6.20 -14.00 -15.84
C SER A 62 6.29 -12.76 -16.72
N THR A 63 6.03 -11.58 -16.15
CA THR A 63 6.14 -10.30 -16.84
C THR A 63 7.59 -9.95 -17.13
N TYR A 64 8.48 -10.16 -16.17
CA TYR A 64 9.92 -10.00 -16.35
C TYR A 64 10.46 -10.90 -17.49
N ASN A 65 10.09 -12.18 -17.49
CA ASN A 65 10.51 -13.13 -18.52
C ASN A 65 9.93 -12.78 -19.90
N TYR A 66 8.69 -12.27 -19.96
CA TYR A 66 8.10 -11.80 -21.21
C TYR A 66 8.97 -10.68 -21.82
N PHE A 67 9.32 -9.65 -21.06
CA PHE A 67 10.13 -8.54 -21.60
C PHE A 67 11.54 -8.98 -21.98
N ASN A 68 12.23 -9.77 -21.15
CA ASN A 68 13.59 -10.23 -21.46
C ASN A 68 13.67 -11.18 -22.66
N ARG A 69 12.59 -11.90 -22.98
CA ARG A 69 12.55 -12.77 -24.16
C ARG A 69 12.33 -11.95 -25.43
N GLU A 70 11.39 -11.01 -25.39
CA GLU A 70 10.96 -10.26 -26.57
C GLU A 70 11.85 -9.05 -26.87
N ILE A 71 12.68 -8.62 -25.91
CA ILE A 71 13.50 -7.42 -26.03
C ILE A 71 14.97 -7.73 -25.70
N THR A 72 15.85 -7.55 -26.67
CA THR A 72 17.28 -7.88 -26.56
C THR A 72 18.19 -6.65 -26.53
N ASN A 73 17.65 -5.45 -26.75
CA ASN A 73 18.42 -4.21 -26.82
C ASN A 73 18.61 -3.50 -25.46
N PHE A 74 18.05 -4.04 -24.38
CA PHE A 74 18.37 -3.58 -23.03
C PHE A 74 18.70 -4.73 -22.06
N GLN A 75 19.42 -4.36 -21.00
CA GLN A 75 19.63 -5.18 -19.82
C GLN A 75 18.77 -4.66 -18.68
N THR A 76 18.32 -5.56 -17.80
CA THR A 76 17.51 -5.22 -16.64
C THR A 76 18.34 -5.20 -15.37
N ASP A 77 18.03 -4.26 -14.49
CA ASP A 77 18.62 -4.17 -13.15
C ASP A 77 17.53 -4.02 -12.10
N VAL A 78 17.69 -4.71 -10.97
CA VAL A 78 16.78 -4.55 -9.84
C VAL A 78 17.19 -3.28 -9.07
N ILE A 79 16.27 -2.32 -8.95
CA ILE A 79 16.55 -0.98 -8.39
C ILE A 79 15.91 -0.71 -7.02
N ASP A 80 15.43 -1.75 -6.32
CA ASP A 80 14.73 -1.62 -5.04
C ASP A 80 15.51 -0.80 -4.00
N ALA A 81 16.83 -1.01 -3.91
CA ALA A 81 17.69 -0.28 -2.98
C ALA A 81 17.69 1.24 -3.26
N SER A 82 17.68 1.64 -4.53
CA SER A 82 17.62 3.03 -4.95
C SER A 82 16.27 3.66 -4.62
N ILE A 83 15.17 2.95 -4.93
CA ILE A 83 13.80 3.39 -4.59
C ILE A 83 13.64 3.53 -3.07
N MET A 84 14.13 2.57 -2.29
CA MET A 84 14.10 2.62 -0.83
C MET A 84 14.94 3.75 -0.26
N SER A 85 16.06 4.09 -0.89
CA SER A 85 16.90 5.23 -0.49
C SER A 85 16.14 6.55 -0.64
N ILE A 86 15.43 6.74 -1.76
CA ILE A 86 14.61 7.94 -2.01
C ILE A 86 13.47 8.02 -0.97
N ARG A 87 12.76 6.91 -0.75
CA ARG A 87 11.64 6.83 0.22
C ARG A 87 12.09 6.89 1.68
N LYS A 88 13.40 6.80 1.97
CA LYS A 88 13.91 6.77 3.35
C LYS A 88 13.72 8.11 4.04
N ILE A 89 14.04 9.20 3.34
CA ILE A 89 13.92 10.57 3.86
C ILE A 89 12.59 11.13 3.39
N LYS A 90 11.72 11.48 4.34
CA LYS A 90 10.35 11.93 4.05
C LYS A 90 10.36 13.42 3.80
N ASP A 91 9.57 13.85 2.83
CA ASP A 91 9.32 15.27 2.64
C ASP A 91 8.34 15.82 3.72
N PRO A 92 8.19 17.16 3.85
CA PRO A 92 7.30 17.75 4.84
C PRO A 92 5.83 17.32 4.71
N THR A 93 5.34 17.08 3.50
CA THR A 93 3.96 16.66 3.22
C THR A 93 3.75 15.22 3.68
N GLU A 94 4.68 14.31 3.38
CA GLU A 94 4.66 12.93 3.87
C GLU A 94 4.68 12.88 5.41
N ILE A 95 5.52 13.70 6.05
CA ILE A 95 5.57 13.80 7.51
C ILE A 95 4.23 14.31 8.08
N ALA A 96 3.62 15.31 7.44
CA ALA A 96 2.32 15.83 7.86
C ALA A 96 1.23 14.74 7.76
N ASN A 97 1.19 13.98 6.67
CA ASN A 97 0.26 12.87 6.48
C ASN A 97 0.46 11.76 7.53
N ILE A 98 1.71 11.40 7.84
CA ILE A 98 2.02 10.42 8.89
C ILE A 98 1.51 10.91 10.26
N ARG A 99 1.74 12.19 10.60
CA ARG A 99 1.28 12.78 11.86
C ARG A 99 -0.25 12.78 11.96
N GLU A 100 -0.94 13.08 10.87
CA GLU A 100 -2.40 13.05 10.86
C GLU A 100 -2.93 11.62 11.06
N GLY A 101 -2.31 10.62 10.40
CA GLY A 101 -2.64 9.21 10.63
C GLY A 101 -2.46 8.78 12.09
N ILE A 102 -1.37 9.22 12.74
CA ILE A 102 -1.13 8.97 14.18
C ILE A 102 -2.20 9.66 15.03
N ARG A 103 -2.53 10.93 14.75
CA ARG A 103 -3.55 11.67 15.49
C ARG A 103 -4.92 10.98 15.43
N LEU A 104 -5.31 10.47 14.26
CA LEU A 104 -6.56 9.72 14.08
C LEU A 104 -6.55 8.40 14.86
N TYR A 105 -5.41 7.72 14.90
CA TYR A 105 -5.25 6.50 15.68
C TYR A 105 -5.30 6.75 17.19
N ASP A 106 -4.64 7.80 17.69
CA ASP A 106 -4.66 8.19 19.10
C ASP A 106 -6.08 8.53 19.54
N LEU A 107 -6.82 9.29 18.72
CA LEU A 107 -8.23 9.59 18.96
C LEU A 107 -9.09 8.31 19.07
N ALA A 108 -8.88 7.35 18.17
CA ALA A 108 -9.59 6.07 18.21
C ALA A 108 -9.15 5.18 19.38
N PHE A 109 -7.89 5.27 19.80
CA PHE A 109 -7.39 4.54 20.96
C PHE A 109 -7.97 5.10 22.26
N GLU A 110 -8.01 6.42 22.45
CA GLU A 110 -8.66 7.03 23.61
C GLU A 110 -10.14 6.65 23.71
N TYR A 111 -10.84 6.64 22.58
CA TYR A 111 -12.22 6.17 22.51
C TYR A 111 -12.35 4.69 22.92
N ILE A 112 -11.50 3.80 22.38
CA ILE A 112 -11.65 2.36 22.61
C ILE A 112 -11.42 1.97 24.07
N LEU A 113 -10.57 2.71 24.80
CA LEU A 113 -10.34 2.50 26.24
C LEU A 113 -11.61 2.62 27.07
N GLY A 114 -12.54 3.52 26.69
CA GLY A 114 -13.85 3.67 27.35
C GLY A 114 -14.94 2.75 26.80
N PHE A 115 -14.71 2.17 25.63
CA PHE A 115 -15.68 1.30 24.95
C PHE A 115 -15.60 -0.16 25.40
N ILE A 116 -14.38 -0.68 25.60
CA ILE A 116 -14.13 -2.09 25.91
C ILE A 116 -14.78 -2.50 27.24
N LYS A 117 -15.51 -3.61 27.22
CA LYS A 117 -16.15 -4.21 28.38
C LYS A 117 -15.97 -5.73 28.38
N PRO A 118 -15.95 -6.39 29.55
CA PRO A 118 -16.02 -7.85 29.62
C PRO A 118 -17.25 -8.37 28.87
N GLY A 119 -17.09 -9.48 28.15
CA GLY A 119 -18.15 -10.07 27.31
C GLY A 119 -18.04 -9.72 25.83
N MET A 120 -17.20 -8.75 25.45
CA MET A 120 -16.89 -8.45 24.06
C MET A 120 -15.86 -9.40 23.48
N SER A 121 -15.97 -9.73 22.20
CA SER A 121 -14.92 -10.43 21.46
C SER A 121 -13.81 -9.47 21.01
N GLU A 122 -12.59 -10.00 20.82
CA GLU A 122 -11.48 -9.24 20.22
C GLU A 122 -11.86 -8.66 18.84
N LEU A 123 -12.66 -9.39 18.05
CA LEU A 123 -13.17 -8.92 16.75
C LEU A 123 -14.10 -7.70 16.86
N GLU A 124 -15.01 -7.68 17.84
CA GLU A 124 -15.90 -6.52 18.04
C GLU A 124 -15.10 -5.27 18.42
N ILE A 125 -14.07 -5.43 19.26
CA ILE A 125 -13.16 -4.34 19.63
C ILE A 125 -12.39 -3.84 18.39
N GLY A 126 -11.90 -4.76 17.55
CA GLY A 126 -11.20 -4.41 16.31
C GLY A 126 -12.08 -3.68 15.32
N LEU A 127 -13.30 -4.17 15.11
CA LEU A 127 -14.26 -3.54 14.21
C LEU A 127 -14.63 -2.13 14.70
N GLU A 128 -14.86 -1.96 15.99
CA GLU A 128 -15.19 -0.65 16.54
C GLU A 128 -14.03 0.34 16.36
N LEU A 129 -12.79 -0.11 16.56
CA LEU A 129 -11.61 0.73 16.33
C LEU A 129 -11.51 1.15 14.85
N GLU A 130 -11.68 0.22 13.92
CA GLU A 130 -11.70 0.52 12.48
C GLU A 130 -12.81 1.51 12.13
N TYR A 131 -14.02 1.26 12.65
CA TYR A 131 -15.17 2.13 12.43
C TYR A 131 -14.90 3.55 12.93
N HIS A 132 -14.39 3.69 14.16
CA HIS A 132 -14.11 4.98 14.75
C HIS A 132 -13.03 5.75 13.96
N MET A 133 -11.96 5.07 13.55
CA MET A 133 -10.92 5.68 12.71
C MET A 133 -11.48 6.15 11.36
N LYS A 134 -12.25 5.30 10.64
CA LYS A 134 -12.86 5.68 9.36
C LYS A 134 -13.84 6.85 9.50
N LYS A 135 -14.67 6.81 10.56
CA LYS A 135 -15.63 7.89 10.86
C LYS A 135 -14.94 9.23 11.08
N ASN A 136 -13.69 9.23 11.56
CA ASN A 136 -12.90 10.43 11.78
C ASN A 136 -11.99 10.81 10.59
N GLY A 137 -12.13 10.14 9.44
CA GLY A 137 -11.44 10.52 8.19
C GLY A 137 -10.25 9.65 7.81
N ALA A 138 -10.01 8.52 8.48
CA ALA A 138 -8.99 7.58 8.02
C ALA A 138 -9.41 6.89 6.71
N GLU A 139 -8.60 7.04 5.66
CA GLU A 139 -8.88 6.45 4.33
C GLU A 139 -8.59 4.95 4.28
N ALA A 140 -7.50 4.52 4.92
CA ALA A 140 -7.06 3.13 4.95
C ALA A 140 -6.62 2.74 6.36
N ILE A 141 -6.99 1.52 6.75
CA ILE A 141 -6.62 0.92 8.04
C ILE A 141 -6.08 -0.47 7.75
N LYS A 142 -5.01 -0.84 8.46
CA LYS A 142 -4.46 -2.19 8.36
C LYS A 142 -5.49 -3.19 8.88
N ALA A 143 -6.00 -4.03 7.99
CA ALA A 143 -6.88 -5.13 8.36
C ALA A 143 -6.21 -6.06 9.38
N ASN A 144 -7.02 -6.65 10.25
CA ASN A 144 -6.58 -7.53 11.34
C ASN A 144 -5.74 -6.79 12.39
N HIS A 145 -6.37 -5.86 13.12
CA HIS A 145 -5.78 -5.30 14.33
C HIS A 145 -5.25 -6.42 15.22
N VAL A 146 -4.04 -6.23 15.74
CA VAL A 146 -3.51 -7.08 16.81
C VAL A 146 -4.35 -6.74 18.03
N ILE A 147 -5.28 -7.60 18.40
CA ILE A 147 -6.09 -7.46 19.61
C ILE A 147 -6.10 -8.83 20.24
N ALA A 148 -5.33 -8.97 21.30
CA ALA A 148 -5.08 -10.25 21.93
C ALA A 148 -5.24 -10.11 23.44
N SER A 149 -6.25 -10.77 24.01
CA SER A 149 -6.62 -10.67 25.42
C SER A 149 -6.22 -11.89 26.24
N GLY A 150 -5.98 -11.69 27.53
CA GLY A 150 -5.64 -12.76 28.47
C GLY A 150 -4.36 -13.48 28.04
N GLU A 151 -4.41 -14.81 27.94
CA GLU A 151 -3.30 -15.65 27.51
C GLU A 151 -2.81 -15.31 26.09
N ARG A 152 -3.71 -14.84 25.21
CA ARG A 152 -3.36 -14.47 23.83
C ARG A 152 -2.50 -13.21 23.77
N SER A 153 -2.49 -12.37 24.81
CA SER A 153 -1.66 -11.15 24.83
C SER A 153 -0.17 -11.43 24.68
N SER A 154 0.26 -12.67 24.97
CA SER A 154 1.62 -13.16 24.74
C SER A 154 1.98 -13.35 23.26
N LEU A 155 0.99 -13.39 22.35
CA LEU A 155 1.19 -13.63 20.91
C LEU A 155 1.70 -12.35 20.21
N PRO A 156 2.92 -12.34 19.64
CA PRO A 156 3.49 -11.19 18.91
C PRO A 156 2.61 -10.62 17.80
N HIS A 157 1.87 -11.50 17.13
CA HIS A 157 0.97 -11.18 16.02
C HIS A 157 -0.43 -11.75 16.27
N GLY A 158 -0.91 -11.64 17.52
CA GLY A 158 -2.25 -12.09 17.92
C GLY A 158 -3.34 -11.28 17.22
N ALA A 159 -3.70 -11.66 16.00
CA ALA A 159 -4.84 -11.08 15.30
C ALA A 159 -6.12 -11.27 16.13
N ALA A 160 -6.99 -10.27 16.05
CA ALA A 160 -8.31 -10.29 16.68
C ALA A 160 -9.07 -11.58 16.33
N SER A 161 -9.61 -12.26 17.33
CA SER A 161 -10.33 -13.52 17.18
C SER A 161 -11.74 -13.46 17.80
N LYS A 162 -12.46 -14.57 17.74
CA LYS A 162 -13.76 -14.72 18.41
C LYS A 162 -13.65 -14.88 19.93
N ARG A 163 -12.44 -14.82 20.50
CA ARG A 163 -12.24 -14.94 21.94
C ARG A 163 -12.92 -13.79 22.65
N ILE A 164 -13.66 -14.12 23.71
CA ILE A 164 -14.32 -13.15 24.60
C ILE A 164 -13.33 -12.64 25.63
N VAL A 165 -13.29 -11.32 25.82
CA VAL A 165 -12.52 -10.63 26.86
C VAL A 165 -13.22 -10.79 28.21
N ASN A 166 -12.46 -11.21 29.22
CA ASN A 166 -12.95 -11.31 30.59
C ASN A 166 -12.42 -10.18 31.48
N LYS A 167 -13.10 -9.97 32.62
CA LYS A 167 -12.70 -8.98 33.61
C LYS A 167 -11.31 -9.30 34.18
N GLY A 168 -10.45 -8.28 34.25
CA GLY A 168 -9.10 -8.38 34.80
C GLY A 168 -8.04 -8.89 33.82
N GLU A 169 -8.42 -9.14 32.56
CA GLU A 169 -7.47 -9.57 31.53
C GLU A 169 -6.68 -8.39 30.96
N PHE A 170 -5.40 -8.63 30.71
CA PHE A 170 -4.59 -7.74 29.90
C PHE A 170 -5.01 -7.86 28.43
N ILE A 171 -5.08 -6.74 27.73
CA ILE A 171 -5.38 -6.68 26.30
C ILE A 171 -4.21 -6.00 25.61
N ARG A 172 -3.57 -6.72 24.70
CA ARG A 172 -2.52 -6.17 23.86
C ARG A 172 -3.13 -5.65 22.56
N LYS A 173 -2.77 -4.41 22.21
CA LYS A 173 -3.12 -3.75 20.95
C LYS A 173 -1.90 -3.14 20.27
#